data_AF-A0A0L8HT20-F1
#
_entry.id   AF-A0A0L8HT20-F1
#
_cell.length_a   1.000
_cell.length_b   1.000
_cell.length_c   1.000
_cell.angle_alpha   90.00
_cell.angle_beta   90.00
_cell.angle_gamma   90.00
#
_symmetry.space_group_name_H-M   'P 1'
#
loop_
_entity.id
_entity.type
_entity.pdbx_description
1 polymer ?
#
loop_
_entity_poly.entity_id
_entity_poly.type
_entity_poly.pdbx_seq_one_letter_code
_entity_poly.pdbx_strand_id
1 'polypeptide(L)'
;LTGAPYHPATNGAAECLVQTFKQALRKSSLPLTRALQEFLMQYRRTPTSCGFSPSELLNHRQIRTRIDSLLPSPAHIAQGKLSKEAHKSQVIPSSPVYALYYGPRRDKDPRWIPATIKKSLGTRCFNVKVIPQGPTWRRHWEQLRPR
;
A
#
# COMPACT_ATOMS: atom_id res chain seq x y z
N LEU A 1 11.13 -42.48 1.65
CA LEU A 1 11.47 -42.24 0.23
C LEU A 1 12.96 -42.44 0.09
N THR A 2 13.40 -43.62 -0.31
CA THR A 2 14.81 -43.91 -0.58
C THR A 2 15.02 -43.78 -2.09
N GLY A 3 16.02 -43.00 -2.51
CA GLY A 3 16.34 -42.82 -3.92
C GLY A 3 16.73 -44.15 -4.59
N ALA A 4 16.66 -44.18 -5.92
CA ALA A 4 17.09 -45.36 -6.67
C ALA A 4 18.56 -45.70 -6.32
N PRO A 5 18.88 -46.98 -6.07
CA PRO A 5 20.25 -47.39 -5.79
C PRO A 5 21.19 -46.93 -6.91
N TYR A 6 22.38 -46.43 -6.54
CA TYR A 6 23.40 -45.89 -7.46
C TYR A 6 23.04 -44.61 -8.22
N HIS A 7 22.05 -43.82 -7.77
CA HIS A 7 21.71 -42.53 -8.38
C HIS A 7 21.91 -41.34 -7.42
N PRO A 8 23.16 -40.95 -7.09
CA PRO A 8 23.46 -39.90 -6.11
C PRO A 8 22.84 -38.54 -6.47
N ALA A 9 22.62 -38.26 -7.75
CA ALA A 9 21.98 -37.04 -8.22
C ALA A 9 20.55 -36.85 -7.65
N THR A 10 19.84 -37.92 -7.27
CA THR A 10 18.51 -37.81 -6.65
C THR A 10 18.52 -37.13 -5.28
N ASN A 11 19.67 -37.08 -4.59
CA ASN A 11 19.79 -36.49 -3.25
C ASN A 11 20.53 -35.13 -3.24
N GLY A 12 20.84 -34.57 -4.41
CA GLY A 12 21.66 -33.36 -4.52
C GLY A 12 21.10 -32.16 -3.76
N ALA A 13 19.78 -32.01 -3.68
CA ALA A 13 19.16 -30.93 -2.91
C ALA A 13 19.42 -31.04 -1.40
N ALA A 14 19.37 -32.26 -0.86
CA ALA A 14 19.68 -32.49 0.55
C ALA A 14 21.17 -32.26 0.83
N GLU A 15 22.04 -32.68 -0.09
CA GLU A 15 23.48 -32.46 0.03
C GLU A 15 23.84 -30.97 0.02
N CYS A 16 23.27 -30.20 -0.91
CA CYS A 16 23.41 -28.74 -0.97
C CYS A 16 22.93 -28.06 0.32
N LEU A 17 21.80 -28.51 0.89
CA LEU A 17 21.30 -28.02 2.17
C LEU A 17 22.30 -28.27 3.30
N VAL A 18 22.84 -29.50 3.39
CA VAL A 18 23.83 -29.88 4.42
C VAL A 18 25.11 -29.06 4.27
N GLN A 19 25.57 -28.82 3.04
CA GLN A 19 26.72 -27.95 2.79
C GLN A 19 26.46 -26.52 3.29
N THR A 20 25.33 -25.94 2.92
CA THR A 20 24.93 -24.58 3.33
C THR A 20 24.81 -24.48 4.85
N PHE A 21 24.19 -25.48 5.49
CA PHE A 21 24.05 -25.58 6.94
C PHE A 21 25.39 -25.60 7.65
N LYS A 22 26.31 -26.48 7.23
CA LYS A 22 27.65 -26.58 7.83
C LYS A 22 28.44 -25.29 7.68
N GLN A 23 28.36 -24.63 6.51
CA GLN A 23 29.01 -23.34 6.29
C GLN A 23 28.44 -22.24 7.18
N ALA A 24 27.12 -22.19 7.36
CA ALA A 24 26.48 -21.21 8.24
C ALA A 24 26.86 -21.42 9.71
N LEU A 25 26.87 -22.67 10.19
CA LEU A 25 27.26 -22.97 11.57
C LEU A 25 28.73 -22.65 11.85
N ARG A 26 29.64 -22.89 10.90
CA ARG A 26 31.07 -22.52 11.04
C ARG A 26 31.29 -21.00 11.20
N LYS A 27 30.36 -20.19 10.70
CA LYS A 27 30.40 -18.72 10.81
C LYS A 27 29.78 -18.21 12.12
N SER A 28 29.05 -19.06 12.84
CA SER A 28 28.39 -18.67 14.08
C SER A 28 29.31 -18.88 15.28
N SER A 29 29.33 -17.92 16.20
CA SER A 29 29.98 -18.03 17.51
C SER A 29 28.99 -18.41 18.63
N LEU A 30 27.71 -18.63 18.29
CA LEU A 30 26.66 -18.94 19.25
C LEU A 30 26.68 -20.42 19.66
N PRO A 31 26.10 -20.76 20.83
CA PRO A 31 25.85 -22.16 21.19
C PRO A 31 25.04 -22.87 20.09
N LEU A 32 25.35 -24.15 19.85
CA LEU A 32 24.81 -24.94 18.74
C LEU A 32 23.28 -24.82 18.58
N THR A 33 22.53 -24.93 19.68
CA THR A 33 21.07 -24.82 19.68
C THR A 33 20.58 -23.48 19.16
N ARG A 34 21.23 -22.38 19.55
CA ARG A 34 20.89 -21.03 19.09
C ARG A 34 21.31 -20.81 17.64
N ALA A 35 22.52 -21.23 17.28
CA ALA A 35 23.00 -21.17 15.89
C ALA A 35 22.06 -21.93 14.93
N LEU A 36 21.58 -23.10 15.34
CA LEU A 36 20.61 -23.90 14.58
C LEU A 36 19.27 -23.17 14.43
N GLN A 37 18.74 -22.58 15.51
CA GLN A 37 17.50 -21.81 15.44
C GLN A 37 17.62 -20.61 14.49
N GLU A 38 18.72 -19.87 14.55
CA GLU A 38 18.98 -18.73 13.67
C GLU A 38 19.13 -19.15 12.21
N PHE A 39 19.93 -20.18 11.95
CA PHE A 39 20.09 -20.73 10.61
C PHE A 39 18.74 -21.14 10.02
N LEU A 40 17.94 -21.91 10.77
CA LEU A 40 16.66 -22.41 10.31
C LEU A 40 15.64 -21.28 10.07
N MET A 41 15.71 -20.22 10.86
CA MET A 41 14.87 -19.04 10.67
C MET A 41 15.27 -18.28 9.39
N GLN A 42 16.57 -18.04 9.19
CA GLN A 42 17.08 -17.37 8.00
C GLN A 42 16.83 -18.18 6.73
N TYR A 43 17.19 -19.47 6.73
CA TYR A 43 17.02 -20.36 5.57
C TYR A 43 15.56 -20.39 5.08
N ARG A 44 14.59 -20.42 6.00
CA ARG A 44 13.16 -20.42 5.65
C ARG A 44 12.65 -19.10 5.08
N ARG A 45 13.37 -18.01 5.31
CA ARG A 45 13.01 -16.66 4.83
C ARG A 45 13.75 -16.22 3.58
N THR A 46 14.95 -16.75 3.34
CA THR A 46 15.75 -16.38 2.17
C THR A 46 15.09 -16.94 0.91
N PRO A 47 14.77 -16.09 -0.09
CA PRO A 47 14.26 -16.57 -1.37
C PRO A 47 15.25 -17.49 -2.06
N THR A 48 14.73 -18.55 -2.69
CA THR A 48 15.51 -19.47 -3.53
C THR A 48 15.63 -18.88 -4.95
N SER A 49 16.34 -19.57 -5.86
CA SER A 49 16.41 -19.21 -7.28
C SER A 49 15.04 -19.01 -7.96
N CYS A 50 13.99 -19.65 -7.43
CA CYS A 50 12.62 -19.48 -7.91
C CYS A 50 11.94 -18.17 -7.44
N GLY A 51 12.63 -17.31 -6.70
CA GLY A 51 12.09 -16.04 -6.17
C GLY A 51 11.23 -16.18 -4.91
N PHE A 52 10.90 -17.40 -4.50
CA PHE A 52 10.12 -17.68 -3.29
C PHE A 52 10.99 -18.30 -2.19
N SER A 53 10.71 -17.94 -0.94
CA SER A 53 11.34 -18.55 0.22
C SER A 53 10.72 -19.91 0.55
N PRO A 54 11.44 -20.83 1.23
CA PRO A 54 10.88 -22.11 1.65
C PRO A 54 9.62 -21.96 2.52
N SER A 55 9.51 -20.89 3.33
CA SER A 55 8.31 -20.66 4.12
C SER A 55 7.09 -20.26 3.29
N GLU A 56 7.30 -19.49 2.22
CA GLU A 56 6.24 -19.12 1.29
C GLU A 56 5.80 -20.31 0.45
N LEU A 57 6.73 -21.15 0.01
CA LEU A 57 6.40 -22.38 -0.71
C LEU A 57 5.60 -23.37 0.17
N LEU A 58 5.93 -23.45 1.46
CA LEU A 58 5.27 -24.37 2.39
C LEU A 58 3.95 -23.85 2.96
N ASN A 59 3.90 -22.58 3.37
CA ASN A 59 2.78 -22.00 4.12
C ASN A 59 1.98 -20.95 3.34
N HIS A 60 2.34 -20.69 2.07
CA HIS A 60 1.80 -19.60 1.26
C HIS A 60 1.95 -18.20 1.89
N ARG A 61 2.85 -18.06 2.87
CA ARG A 61 3.13 -16.80 3.57
C ARG A 61 4.54 -16.80 4.12
N GLN A 62 5.13 -15.61 4.20
CA GLN A 62 6.44 -15.39 4.79
C GLN A 62 6.36 -15.47 6.33
N ILE A 63 7.29 -16.20 6.97
CA ILE A 63 7.39 -16.26 8.45
C ILE A 63 7.79 -14.88 8.98
N ARG A 64 7.06 -14.39 9.99
CA ARG A 64 7.31 -13.10 10.63
C ARG A 64 8.58 -13.12 11.48
N THR A 65 9.38 -12.06 11.40
CA THR A 65 10.54 -11.82 12.28
C THR A 65 10.46 -10.44 12.92
N ARG A 66 11.38 -10.16 13.86
CA ARG A 66 11.47 -8.87 14.55
C ARG A 66 11.61 -7.69 13.57
N ILE A 67 12.28 -7.88 12.43
CA ILE A 67 12.43 -6.83 11.42
C ILE A 67 11.07 -6.46 10.80
N ASP A 68 10.17 -7.44 10.61
CA ASP A 68 8.84 -7.16 10.06
C ASP A 68 7.94 -6.39 11.03
N SER A 69 8.27 -6.37 12.32
CA SER A 69 7.59 -5.54 13.31
C SER A 69 8.01 -4.08 13.22
N LEU A 70 9.21 -3.79 12.69
CA LEU A 70 9.69 -2.43 12.44
C LEU A 70 9.10 -1.84 11.16
N LEU A 71 8.72 -2.70 10.21
CA LEU A 71 8.09 -2.27 8.97
C LEU A 71 6.60 -2.04 9.19
N PRO A 72 6.04 -0.89 8.74
CA PRO A 72 4.61 -0.65 8.83
C PRO A 72 3.88 -1.74 8.04
N SER A 73 2.89 -2.37 8.69
CA SER A 73 2.13 -3.43 8.02
C SER A 73 1.46 -2.87 6.76
N PRO A 74 1.25 -3.69 5.71
CA PRO A 74 0.52 -3.24 4.52
C PRO A 74 -0.84 -2.63 4.85
N ALA A 75 -1.52 -3.14 5.90
CA ALA A 75 -2.76 -2.58 6.41
C ALA A 75 -2.57 -1.16 7.00
N HIS A 76 -1.48 -0.93 7.75
CA HIS A 76 -1.14 0.39 8.27
C HIS A 76 -0.80 1.38 7.15
N ILE A 77 -0.09 0.92 6.10
CA ILE A 77 0.17 1.73 4.90
C ILE A 77 -1.13 2.07 4.19
N ALA A 78 -2.04 1.11 4.03
CA ALA A 78 -3.35 1.33 3.42
C ALA A 78 -4.20 2.33 4.23
N GLN A 79 -4.25 2.20 5.55
CA GLN A 79 -4.91 3.17 6.44
C GLN A 79 -4.31 4.57 6.32
N GLY A 80 -2.97 4.68 6.28
CA GLY A 80 -2.29 5.95 6.08
C GLY A 80 -2.56 6.61 4.72
N LYS A 81 -2.83 5.81 3.67
CA LYS A 81 -3.29 6.34 2.37
C LYS A 81 -4.73 6.84 2.46
N LEU A 82 -5.64 6.07 3.07
CA LEU A 82 -7.03 6.44 3.26
C LEU A 82 -7.19 7.72 4.11
N SER A 83 -6.41 7.87 5.19
CA SER A 83 -6.45 9.08 6.01
C SER A 83 -5.94 10.31 5.27
N LYS A 84 -4.83 10.19 4.52
CA LYS A 84 -4.31 11.28 3.67
C LYS A 84 -5.29 11.69 2.57
N GLU A 85 -6.05 10.76 2.01
CA GLU A 85 -7.13 11.05 1.05
C GLU A 85 -8.34 11.73 1.71
N ALA A 86 -8.70 11.31 2.93
CA ALA A 86 -9.78 11.94 3.70
C ALA A 86 -9.46 13.40 4.07
N HIS A 87 -8.20 13.71 4.41
CA HIS A 87 -7.77 15.07 4.75
C HIS A 87 -7.67 16.02 3.55
N LYS A 88 -7.60 15.52 2.31
CA LYS A 88 -7.56 16.38 1.11
C LYS A 88 -8.91 16.99 0.71
N SER A 89 -10.01 16.61 1.37
CA SER A 89 -11.37 16.88 0.83
C SER A 89 -12.38 17.42 1.84
N GLN A 90 -11.96 18.00 2.96
CA GLN A 90 -12.91 18.69 3.84
C GLN A 90 -13.02 20.16 3.46
N VAL A 91 -13.73 20.41 2.34
CA VAL A 91 -14.15 21.76 2.03
C VAL A 91 -15.22 22.17 3.04
N ILE A 92 -14.89 23.16 3.86
CA ILE A 92 -15.74 23.65 4.95
C ILE A 92 -17.03 24.25 4.34
N PRO A 93 -18.22 23.91 4.86
CA PRO A 93 -19.46 24.60 4.51
C PRO A 93 -19.28 26.11 4.71
N SER A 94 -19.89 26.94 3.85
CA SER A 94 -19.74 28.40 3.79
C SER A 94 -18.43 28.99 3.24
N SER A 95 -17.49 28.18 2.75
CA SER A 95 -16.32 28.73 2.05
C SER A 95 -16.68 29.39 0.71
N PRO A 96 -16.11 30.57 0.38
CA PRO A 96 -16.27 31.21 -0.93
C PRO A 96 -15.43 30.49 -1.98
N VAL A 97 -16.04 30.17 -3.12
CA VAL A 97 -15.48 29.32 -4.18
C VAL A 97 -15.96 29.83 -5.54
N TYR A 98 -15.15 29.70 -6.58
CA TYR A 98 -15.61 29.88 -7.96
C TYR A 98 -16.22 28.59 -8.50
N ALA A 99 -17.43 28.66 -9.03
CA ALA A 99 -18.14 27.55 -9.67
C ALA A 99 -18.18 27.71 -11.19
N LEU A 100 -17.91 26.61 -11.90
CA LEU A 100 -17.92 26.62 -13.36
C LEU A 100 -19.36 26.73 -13.92
N TYR A 101 -19.54 27.65 -14.86
CA TYR A 101 -20.78 27.89 -15.60
C TYR A 101 -20.76 27.14 -16.94
N TYR A 102 -21.87 26.48 -17.24
CA TYR A 102 -22.06 25.66 -18.45
C TYR A 102 -23.19 26.17 -19.35
N GLY A 103 -23.82 27.29 -18.99
CA GLY A 103 -24.89 27.85 -19.82
C GLY A 103 -24.37 28.73 -20.96
N PRO A 104 -25.29 29.27 -21.79
CA PRO A 104 -24.96 30.18 -22.88
C PRO A 104 -24.20 31.41 -22.37
N ARG A 105 -23.13 31.79 -23.06
CA ARG A 105 -22.20 32.85 -22.65
C ARG A 105 -21.87 33.73 -23.86
N ARG A 106 -21.72 35.04 -23.68
CA ARG A 106 -21.06 35.91 -24.68
C ARG A 106 -19.55 35.75 -24.53
N ASP A 107 -18.77 35.92 -25.59
CA ASP A 107 -17.32 35.61 -25.59
C ASP A 107 -16.53 36.21 -24.39
N LYS A 108 -17.00 37.31 -23.80
CA LYS A 108 -16.34 38.01 -22.69
C LYS A 108 -16.82 37.67 -21.26
N ASP A 109 -17.90 36.91 -21.04
CA ASP A 109 -18.44 36.72 -19.67
C ASP A 109 -17.78 35.61 -18.83
N PRO A 110 -17.11 35.86 -17.70
CA PRO A 110 -16.30 34.86 -17.00
C PRO A 110 -17.02 33.50 -16.78
N ARG A 111 -16.37 32.40 -17.20
CA ARG A 111 -16.93 31.04 -17.04
C ARG A 111 -16.93 30.56 -15.60
N TRP A 112 -16.12 31.18 -14.75
CA TRP A 112 -16.02 30.90 -13.33
C TRP A 112 -16.77 31.97 -12.55
N ILE A 113 -17.84 31.57 -11.87
CA ILE A 113 -18.78 32.48 -11.21
C ILE A 113 -18.63 32.33 -9.69
N PRO A 114 -18.55 33.43 -8.92
CA PRO A 114 -18.42 33.36 -7.46
C PRO A 114 -19.65 32.72 -6.82
N ALA A 115 -19.41 31.76 -5.94
CA ALA A 115 -20.41 30.98 -5.24
C ALA A 115 -19.96 30.64 -3.81
N THR A 116 -20.87 30.11 -3.02
CA THR A 116 -20.60 29.64 -1.66
C THR A 116 -21.11 28.21 -1.50
N ILE A 117 -20.33 27.35 -0.87
CA ILE A 117 -20.74 25.97 -0.61
C ILE A 117 -21.83 25.95 0.45
N LYS A 118 -23.01 25.47 0.07
CA LYS A 118 -24.17 25.34 0.95
C LYS A 118 -24.21 23.98 1.64
N LYS A 119 -23.92 22.91 0.90
CA LYS A 119 -23.98 21.53 1.42
C LYS A 119 -23.03 20.61 0.64
N SER A 120 -22.30 19.75 1.35
CA SER A 120 -21.63 18.60 0.75
C SER A 120 -22.63 17.46 0.57
N LEU A 121 -22.72 16.91 -0.64
CA LEU A 121 -23.54 15.74 -0.97
C LEU A 121 -22.72 14.44 -0.97
N GLY A 122 -21.44 14.51 -0.60
CA GLY A 122 -20.47 13.41 -0.61
C GLY A 122 -19.05 13.95 -0.79
N THR A 123 -18.07 13.05 -0.94
CA THR A 123 -16.64 13.43 -1.03
C THR A 123 -16.31 14.32 -2.23
N ARG A 124 -17.11 14.24 -3.31
CA ARG A 124 -16.78 14.86 -4.60
C ARG A 124 -17.83 15.81 -5.16
N CYS A 125 -19.02 15.90 -4.55
CA CYS A 125 -20.14 16.68 -5.09
C CYS A 125 -20.69 17.65 -4.04
N PHE A 126 -20.90 18.90 -4.44
CA PHE A 126 -21.34 19.98 -3.57
C PHE A 126 -22.51 20.75 -4.19
N ASN A 127 -23.41 21.21 -3.33
CA ASN A 127 -24.39 22.24 -3.69
C ASN A 127 -23.79 23.61 -3.37
N VAL A 128 -23.65 24.44 -4.40
CA VAL A 128 -23.10 25.79 -4.33
C VAL A 128 -24.16 26.81 -4.68
N LYS A 129 -24.26 27.90 -3.90
CA LYS A 129 -25.17 29.02 -4.18
C LYS A 129 -24.37 30.17 -4.80
N VAL A 130 -24.81 30.64 -5.95
CA VAL A 130 -24.18 31.79 -6.64
C VAL A 130 -24.48 33.09 -5.89
N ILE A 131 -23.47 33.94 -5.70
CA ILE A 131 -23.55 35.26 -5.03
C ILE A 131 -23.70 36.35 -6.11
N PRO A 132 -24.47 37.43 -5.92
CA PRO A 132 -25.18 37.85 -4.70
C PRO A 132 -26.57 37.24 -4.49
N GLN A 133 -27.36 37.01 -5.54
CA GLN A 133 -28.67 36.34 -5.44
C GLN A 133 -28.88 35.44 -6.65
N GLY A 134 -28.15 34.32 -6.69
CA GLY A 134 -28.22 33.38 -7.81
C GLY A 134 -28.80 32.01 -7.43
N PRO A 135 -29.02 31.16 -8.45
CA PRO A 135 -29.50 29.79 -8.28
C PRO A 135 -28.49 28.93 -7.51
N THR A 136 -28.99 27.80 -6.99
CA THR A 136 -28.13 26.76 -6.42
C THR A 136 -27.75 25.76 -7.51
N TRP A 137 -26.47 25.46 -7.65
CA TRP A 137 -25.95 24.47 -8.58
C TRP A 137 -25.36 23.27 -7.85
N ARG A 138 -25.48 22.10 -8.47
CA ARG A 138 -24.70 20.92 -8.09
C ARG A 138 -23.43 20.87 -8.92
N ARG A 139 -22.26 20.78 -8.26
CA ARG A 139 -20.94 20.78 -8.90
C ARG A 139 -20.02 19.72 -8.33
N HIS A 140 -19.22 19.11 -9.19
CA HIS A 140 -18.13 18.23 -8.81
C HIS A 140 -16.95 19.06 -8.29
N TRP A 141 -16.06 18.48 -7.46
CA TRP A 141 -14.92 19.20 -6.87
C TRP A 141 -13.99 19.83 -7.93
N GLU A 142 -13.82 19.19 -9.08
CA GLU A 142 -13.02 19.71 -10.22
C GLU A 142 -13.67 20.93 -10.90
N GLN A 143 -14.98 21.11 -10.72
CA GLN A 143 -15.75 22.23 -11.26
C GLN A 143 -15.84 23.40 -10.26
N LEU A 144 -15.05 23.32 -9.19
CA LEU A 144 -14.93 24.31 -8.13
C LEU A 144 -13.47 24.73 -8.00
N ARG A 145 -13.23 26.02 -7.75
CA ARG A 145 -11.90 26.56 -7.45
C ARG A 145 -11.96 27.41 -6.19
N PRO A 146 -10.94 27.36 -5.31
CA PRO A 146 -10.85 28.30 -4.21
C PRO A 146 -10.89 29.74 -4.77
N ARG A 147 -11.57 30.62 -4.04
CA ARG A 147 -11.64 32.05 -4.38
C ARG A 147 -10.36 32.76 -4.01
#